data_AF-F2LRV8-F1
#
_entry.id   AF-F2LRV8-F1
#
_cell.length_a   1.000
_cell.length_b   1.000
_cell.length_c   1.000
_cell.angle_alpha   90.00
_cell.angle_beta   90.00
_cell.angle_gamma   90.00
#
_symmetry.space_group_name_H-M   'P 1'
#
loop_
_entity.id
_entity.type
_entity.pdbx_description
1 polymer ?
#
loop_
_entity_poly.entity_id
_entity_poly.type
_entity_poly.pdbx_seq_one_letter_code
_entity_poly.pdbx_strand_id
1 'polypeptide(L)'
;MTRPVPGPLPLLAAAPLNPHQSAAGANCLAANARAPISRGPLPDRVWPADIPCPAPANSPRLLRELKQRLGRYLDTPQAWLLSLNAANGSRRQQRSERRVACVQLVRALIKFCDVSTLRIAVPAQGGWVDFTLPYLAEQAGLSVRRAERALRDLVTARLVKSRPQCELQVGEDGPRYRGLAAIRYVTPALFEQFGLGKWLRHERTRAHLRAQRRRDAARKRERKIGAGAGQLLTQLTDKLAAAQAKAAARGQLSEIDRRAELERAVMIRAGELKAANPYWDRDRCFRIARNQLAPPA
;
A
#
# COMPACT_ATOMS: atom_id res chain seq x y z
N MET A 1 -29.38 42.12 54.68
CA MET A 1 -28.05 41.47 54.63
C MET A 1 -27.51 41.60 53.24
N THR A 2 -26.57 42.52 53.10
CA THR A 2 -26.14 43.22 51.90
C THR A 2 -24.79 42.70 51.42
N ARG A 3 -24.60 42.60 50.10
CA ARG A 3 -23.29 42.33 49.46
C ARG A 3 -22.26 43.39 49.86
N PRO A 4 -20.97 43.04 49.82
CA PRO A 4 -20.03 43.90 49.13
C PRO A 4 -19.06 43.15 48.20
N VAL A 5 -18.92 43.69 46.99
CA VAL A 5 -17.68 43.72 46.21
C VAL A 5 -17.16 45.16 46.37
N PRO A 6 -15.91 45.37 46.81
CA PRO A 6 -14.84 45.94 45.96
C PRO A 6 -13.46 45.35 46.35
N GLY A 7 -12.34 45.49 45.66
CA GLY A 7 -11.86 46.34 44.57
C GLY A 7 -10.39 45.93 44.27
N PRO A 8 -9.67 46.64 43.38
CA PRO A 8 -8.48 46.15 42.70
C PRO A 8 -7.18 46.38 43.50
N LEU A 9 -6.21 45.47 43.33
CA LEU A 9 -4.82 45.64 43.80
C LEU A 9 -3.90 46.15 42.68
N PRO A 10 -2.79 46.83 43.03
CA PRO A 10 -2.27 47.97 42.28
C PRO A 10 -1.15 47.66 41.28
N LEU A 11 -1.00 48.60 40.33
CA LEU A 11 0.19 48.83 39.52
C LEU A 11 1.42 49.17 40.38
N LEU A 12 2.49 48.42 40.19
CA LEU A 12 3.90 48.75 40.48
C LEU A 12 4.74 47.95 39.46
N ALA A 13 5.83 48.40 38.86
CA ALA A 13 6.49 49.70 38.82
C ALA A 13 7.41 49.66 37.58
N ALA A 14 7.66 50.84 37.02
CA ALA A 14 8.52 51.05 35.87
C ALA A 14 9.98 50.63 36.15
N ALA A 15 10.61 49.96 35.17
CA ALA A 15 12.04 49.74 35.13
C ALA A 15 12.76 50.97 34.54
N PRO A 16 13.92 51.37 35.08
CA PRO A 16 14.57 52.64 34.75
C PRO A 16 15.33 52.61 33.41
N LEU A 17 15.22 53.75 32.72
CA LEU A 17 16.05 54.19 31.61
C LEU A 17 17.49 54.39 32.07
N ASN A 18 18.46 53.91 31.28
CA ASN A 18 19.87 54.21 31.50
C ASN A 18 20.34 55.25 30.44
N PRO A 19 20.87 56.42 30.85
CA PRO A 19 21.28 57.48 29.95
C PRO A 19 22.79 57.47 29.71
N HIS A 20 23.22 57.36 28.45
CA HIS A 20 24.49 57.93 28.01
C HIS A 20 24.31 58.56 26.62
N GLN A 21 24.11 59.89 26.65
CA GLN A 21 24.55 60.86 25.65
C GLN A 21 26.09 60.81 25.55
N SER A 22 26.83 61.31 24.56
CA SER A 22 26.65 62.00 23.27
C SER A 22 28.08 62.25 22.78
N ALA A 23 28.33 62.30 21.47
CA ALA A 23 29.10 63.41 20.85
C ALA A 23 29.35 63.14 19.36
N ALA A 24 29.16 64.23 18.61
CA ALA A 24 29.29 64.34 17.17
C ALA A 24 30.73 64.26 16.67
N GLY A 25 30.87 63.83 15.41
CA GLY A 25 32.04 64.01 14.59
C GLY A 25 31.62 63.95 13.13
N ALA A 26 31.27 65.10 12.57
CA ALA A 26 31.05 65.25 11.14
C ALA A 26 32.40 65.16 10.42
N ASN A 27 32.50 64.32 9.39
CA ASN A 27 33.23 64.71 8.19
C ASN A 27 32.74 63.96 6.95
N CYS A 28 32.65 64.73 5.88
CA CYS A 28 31.97 64.47 4.64
C CYS A 28 32.91 63.78 3.63
N LEU A 29 32.29 63.21 2.59
CA LEU A 29 32.85 62.96 1.26
C LEU A 29 33.83 61.76 1.10
N ALA A 30 33.26 60.61 0.73
CA ALA A 30 33.82 59.76 -0.32
C ALA A 30 32.68 58.95 -0.96
N ALA A 31 32.05 59.54 -1.98
CA ALA A 31 31.11 58.85 -2.85
C ALA A 31 31.87 57.83 -3.71
N ASN A 32 32.02 56.60 -3.21
CA ASN A 32 32.37 55.47 -4.07
C ASN A 32 31.12 55.06 -4.85
N ALA A 33 30.88 55.76 -5.97
CA ALA A 33 29.97 55.33 -7.01
C ALA A 33 30.47 53.99 -7.59
N ARG A 34 30.06 52.87 -6.97
CA ARG A 34 30.20 51.56 -7.60
C ARG A 34 29.32 51.55 -8.83
N ALA A 35 29.97 51.54 -9.99
CA ALA A 35 29.34 51.30 -11.28
C ALA A 35 28.35 50.12 -11.17
N PRO A 36 27.19 50.17 -11.86
CA PRO A 36 26.26 49.07 -11.86
C PRO A 36 27.01 47.84 -12.37
N ILE A 37 27.18 46.85 -11.49
CA ILE A 37 27.76 45.56 -11.85
C ILE A 37 26.85 45.00 -12.94
N SER A 38 27.32 45.02 -14.17
CA SER A 38 26.71 44.31 -15.28
C SER A 38 26.56 42.86 -14.84
N ARG A 39 25.33 42.47 -14.51
CA ARG A 39 25.01 41.08 -14.22
C ARG A 39 25.09 40.36 -15.55
N GLY A 40 26.27 39.80 -15.83
CA GLY A 40 26.40 38.78 -16.87
C GLY A 40 25.32 37.71 -16.67
N PRO A 41 24.90 37.03 -17.76
CA PRO A 41 23.95 35.94 -17.64
C PRO A 41 24.42 34.97 -16.56
N LEU A 42 23.52 34.61 -15.66
CA LEU A 42 23.77 33.61 -14.62
C LEU A 42 24.35 32.36 -15.31
N PRO A 43 25.37 31.72 -14.73
CA PRO A 43 25.98 30.54 -15.33
C PRO A 43 24.89 29.51 -15.62
N ASP A 44 25.03 28.80 -16.75
CA ASP A 44 24.09 27.76 -17.17
C ASP A 44 23.84 26.84 -15.99
N ARG A 45 22.59 26.90 -15.52
CA ARG A 45 22.14 26.25 -14.30
C ARG A 45 22.29 24.75 -14.52
N VAL A 46 23.38 24.15 -14.04
CA VAL A 46 23.61 22.70 -14.15
C VAL A 46 22.54 22.01 -13.31
N TRP A 47 21.47 21.61 -14.00
CA TRP A 47 20.40 20.81 -13.45
C TRP A 47 20.96 19.42 -13.12
N PRO A 48 20.65 18.83 -11.97
CA PRO A 48 20.83 17.40 -11.79
C PRO A 48 19.98 16.70 -12.84
N ALA A 49 20.63 15.99 -13.76
CA ALA A 49 20.00 15.33 -14.89
C ALA A 49 19.32 14.02 -14.46
N ASP A 50 18.30 14.04 -13.59
CA ASP A 50 17.71 12.78 -13.06
C ASP A 50 16.19 12.76 -12.83
N ILE A 51 15.47 13.58 -13.59
CA ILE A 51 14.08 13.24 -13.94
C ILE A 51 13.97 13.35 -15.44
N PRO A 52 13.92 12.23 -16.20
CA PRO A 52 13.88 12.28 -17.66
C PRO A 52 12.85 13.32 -18.06
N CYS A 53 13.32 14.29 -18.83
CA CYS A 53 12.48 15.24 -19.54
C CYS A 53 12.60 14.84 -21.00
N PRO A 54 11.51 14.35 -21.63
CA PRO A 54 10.17 14.21 -21.07
C PRO A 54 10.07 13.10 -20.02
N ALA A 55 9.14 13.27 -19.07
CA ALA A 55 8.77 12.18 -18.15
C ALA A 55 8.36 10.95 -18.97
N PRO A 56 8.63 9.71 -18.50
CA PRO A 56 8.40 8.51 -19.30
C PRO A 56 6.96 8.49 -19.82
N ALA A 57 6.78 8.01 -21.06
CA ALA A 57 5.50 8.09 -21.78
C ALA A 57 4.30 7.54 -20.98
N ASN A 58 4.57 6.58 -20.11
CA ASN A 58 3.61 5.88 -19.25
C ASN A 58 3.16 6.68 -18.01
N SER A 59 3.78 7.83 -17.73
CA SER A 59 3.37 8.70 -16.62
C SER A 59 2.04 9.42 -16.94
N PRO A 60 1.12 9.53 -15.96
CA PRO A 60 -0.14 10.24 -16.14
C PRO A 60 0.09 11.65 -16.69
N ARG A 61 -0.63 12.01 -17.78
CA ARG A 61 -0.50 13.31 -18.45
C ARG A 61 -0.61 14.49 -17.48
N LEU A 62 -1.52 14.37 -16.50
CA LEU A 62 -1.69 15.34 -15.42
C LEU A 62 -0.39 15.64 -14.66
N LEU A 63 0.38 14.61 -14.29
CA LEU A 63 1.63 14.78 -13.53
C LEU A 63 2.74 15.37 -14.41
N ARG A 64 2.75 15.04 -15.71
CA ARG A 64 3.68 15.65 -16.69
C ARG A 64 3.41 17.13 -16.86
N GLU A 65 2.14 17.49 -17.00
CA GLU A 65 1.71 18.88 -17.11
C GLU A 65 2.08 19.66 -15.84
N LEU A 66 1.81 19.11 -14.65
CA LEU A 66 2.21 19.72 -13.39
C LEU A 66 3.74 19.91 -13.32
N LYS A 67 4.54 18.89 -13.70
CA LYS A 67 6.01 18.96 -13.75
C LYS A 67 6.50 20.17 -14.55
N GLN A 68 5.89 20.42 -15.71
CA GLN A 68 6.19 21.55 -16.58
C GLN A 68 5.76 22.88 -15.94
N ARG A 69 4.50 22.98 -15.47
CA ARG A 69 3.95 24.21 -14.89
C ARG A 69 4.66 24.68 -13.62
N LEU A 70 5.29 23.77 -12.85
CA LEU A 70 6.10 24.13 -11.70
C LEU A 70 7.22 25.13 -12.02
N GLY A 71 7.70 25.18 -13.28
CA GLY A 71 8.67 26.20 -13.71
C GLY A 71 8.16 27.63 -13.52
N ARG A 72 6.86 27.86 -13.72
CA ARG A 72 6.24 29.20 -13.65
C ARG A 72 6.38 29.87 -12.28
N TYR A 73 6.47 29.07 -11.21
CA TYR A 73 6.73 29.59 -9.86
C TYR A 73 8.12 30.22 -9.72
N LEU A 74 9.10 29.77 -10.50
CA LEU A 74 10.46 30.32 -10.44
C LEU A 74 10.50 31.75 -10.97
N ASP A 75 9.73 32.00 -12.03
CA ASP A 75 9.66 33.28 -12.73
C ASP A 75 8.73 34.26 -12.00
N THR A 76 7.52 33.81 -11.66
CA THR A 76 6.45 34.64 -11.08
C THR A 76 5.87 34.01 -9.81
N PRO A 77 6.63 33.99 -8.69
CA PRO A 77 6.24 33.25 -7.49
C PRO A 77 4.95 33.74 -6.84
N GLN A 78 4.66 35.04 -6.96
CA GLN A 78 3.45 35.66 -6.42
C GLN A 78 2.17 35.23 -7.17
N ALA A 79 2.28 34.81 -8.43
CA ALA A 79 1.13 34.43 -9.26
C ALA A 79 0.76 32.94 -9.13
N TRP A 80 1.74 32.05 -8.88
CA TRP A 80 1.52 30.60 -8.99
C TRP A 80 1.54 29.82 -7.67
N LEU A 81 2.29 30.23 -6.64
CA LEU A 81 2.28 29.56 -5.34
C LEU A 81 2.47 30.58 -4.21
N LEU A 82 1.45 31.42 -4.03
CA LEU A 82 1.49 32.50 -3.04
C LEU A 82 1.74 31.97 -1.62
N SER A 83 1.12 30.84 -1.24
CA SER A 83 1.31 30.23 0.08
C SER A 83 2.75 29.73 0.31
N LEU A 84 3.42 29.28 -0.74
CA LEU A 84 4.82 28.85 -0.67
C LEU A 84 5.78 30.03 -0.55
N ASN A 85 5.51 31.11 -1.27
CA ASN A 85 6.27 32.34 -1.10
C ASN A 85 6.07 32.93 0.31
N ALA A 86 4.84 32.87 0.84
CA ALA A 86 4.51 33.32 2.20
C ALA A 86 5.15 32.45 3.30
N ALA A 87 5.35 31.15 3.05
CA ALA A 87 6.04 30.23 3.97
C ALA A 87 7.50 30.64 4.27
N ASN A 88 8.06 31.60 3.52
CA ASN A 88 9.34 32.24 3.84
C ASN A 88 9.33 32.98 5.20
N GLY A 89 8.16 33.35 5.73
CA GLY A 89 8.04 34.10 6.99
C GLY A 89 8.52 35.55 6.87
N SER A 90 8.62 36.08 5.65
CA SER A 90 9.07 37.44 5.36
C SER A 90 8.14 38.11 4.36
N ARG A 91 7.99 39.43 4.49
CA ARG A 91 7.32 40.26 3.47
C ARG A 91 8.09 40.27 2.14
N ARG A 92 9.39 39.94 2.18
CA ARG A 92 10.23 39.84 0.98
C ARG A 92 9.98 38.52 0.25
N GLN A 93 10.09 38.59 -1.07
CA GLN A 93 10.06 37.42 -1.94
C GLN A 93 11.12 36.38 -1.51
N GLN A 94 10.72 35.10 -1.50
CA GLN A 94 11.60 33.98 -1.21
C GLN A 94 12.79 33.96 -2.18
N ARG A 95 14.02 33.75 -1.68
CA ARG A 95 15.23 33.69 -2.52
C ARG A 95 15.11 32.64 -3.63
N SER A 96 15.67 32.92 -4.80
CA SER A 96 15.58 32.05 -5.98
C SER A 96 16.10 30.63 -5.71
N GLU A 97 17.25 30.48 -5.04
CA GLU A 97 17.80 29.18 -4.59
C GLU A 97 16.78 28.34 -3.82
N ARG A 98 16.09 28.96 -2.84
CA ARG A 98 15.13 28.26 -1.98
C ARG A 98 13.87 27.86 -2.76
N ARG A 99 13.43 28.71 -3.69
CA ARG A 99 12.34 28.37 -4.63
C ARG A 99 12.71 27.19 -5.52
N VAL A 100 13.94 27.18 -6.04
CA VAL A 100 14.47 26.10 -6.88
C VAL A 100 14.46 24.79 -6.11
N ALA A 101 14.94 24.79 -4.86
CA ALA A 101 14.91 23.60 -4.02
C ALA A 101 13.48 23.07 -3.79
N CYS A 102 12.51 23.96 -3.54
CA CYS A 102 11.10 23.56 -3.42
C CYS A 102 10.57 22.92 -4.71
N VAL A 103 10.84 23.55 -5.87
CA VAL A 103 10.40 23.03 -7.17
C VAL A 103 11.06 21.68 -7.49
N GLN A 104 12.36 21.54 -7.24
CA GLN A 104 13.08 20.27 -7.44
C GLN A 104 12.53 19.17 -6.56
N LEU A 105 12.31 19.46 -5.27
CA LEU A 105 11.74 18.48 -4.37
C LEU A 105 10.32 18.08 -4.81
N VAL A 106 9.44 19.04 -5.16
CA VAL A 106 8.10 18.71 -5.67
C VAL A 106 8.18 17.84 -6.92
N ARG A 107 9.10 18.12 -7.85
CA ARG A 107 9.31 17.29 -9.05
C ARG A 107 9.71 15.86 -8.70
N ALA A 108 10.56 15.66 -7.69
CA ALA A 108 10.90 14.34 -7.17
C ALA A 108 9.70 13.67 -6.48
N LEU A 109 8.90 14.40 -5.70
CA LEU A 109 7.70 13.85 -5.07
C LEU A 109 6.65 13.38 -6.09
N ILE A 110 6.38 14.18 -7.13
CA ILE A 110 5.37 13.82 -8.15
C ILE A 110 5.82 12.66 -9.05
N LYS A 111 7.13 12.39 -9.15
CA LYS A 111 7.68 11.20 -9.84
C LYS A 111 7.12 9.91 -9.25
N PHE A 112 6.87 9.88 -7.94
CA PHE A 112 6.38 8.72 -7.20
C PHE A 112 4.96 8.91 -6.64
N CYS A 113 4.19 9.86 -7.20
CA CYS A 113 2.85 10.16 -6.72
C CYS A 113 1.82 9.24 -7.38
N ASP A 114 1.09 8.47 -6.55
CA ASP A 114 -0.11 7.78 -7.01
C ASP A 114 -1.26 8.77 -7.17
N VAL A 115 -1.82 8.89 -8.38
CA VAL A 115 -2.87 9.88 -8.65
C VAL A 115 -4.13 9.62 -7.82
N SER A 116 -4.48 8.37 -7.53
CA SER A 116 -5.75 8.06 -6.84
C SER A 116 -5.75 8.54 -5.39
N THR A 117 -4.65 8.29 -4.67
CA THR A 117 -4.49 8.59 -3.25
C THR A 117 -3.69 9.87 -2.98
N LEU A 118 -2.97 10.37 -3.98
CA LEU A 118 -1.95 11.42 -3.86
C LEU A 118 -0.79 11.08 -2.92
N ARG A 119 -0.64 9.81 -2.54
CA ARG A 119 0.46 9.32 -1.72
C ARG A 119 1.75 9.24 -2.54
N ILE A 120 2.86 9.58 -1.90
CA ILE A 120 4.20 9.45 -2.47
C ILE A 120 4.78 8.12 -1.98
N ALA A 121 4.52 7.06 -2.73
CA ALA A 121 4.90 5.69 -2.40
C ALA A 121 4.73 4.77 -3.62
N VAL A 122 5.31 3.57 -3.55
CA VAL A 122 5.15 2.53 -4.59
C VAL A 122 4.38 1.35 -3.99
N PRO A 123 3.43 0.75 -4.73
CA PRO A 123 2.77 -0.48 -4.28
C PRO A 123 3.77 -1.65 -4.24
N ALA A 124 3.77 -2.39 -3.14
CA ALA A 124 4.49 -3.64 -2.92
C ALA A 124 3.50 -4.76 -2.52
N GLN A 125 3.98 -6.00 -2.44
CA GLN A 125 3.13 -7.18 -2.17
C GLN A 125 2.31 -7.05 -0.88
N GLY A 126 2.85 -6.39 0.16
CA GLY A 126 2.21 -6.21 1.47
C GLY A 126 1.62 -4.80 1.73
N GLY A 127 1.59 -3.90 0.75
CA GLY A 127 1.09 -2.55 0.95
C GLY A 127 1.88 -1.47 0.21
N TRP A 128 2.14 -0.36 0.88
CA TRP A 128 2.87 0.78 0.31
C TRP A 128 4.28 0.83 0.88
N VAL A 129 5.26 1.06 0.03
CA VAL A 129 6.62 1.40 0.44
C VAL A 129 6.81 2.90 0.31
N ASP A 130 6.94 3.57 1.45
CA ASP A 130 7.19 5.01 1.51
C ASP A 130 8.69 5.32 1.37
N PHE A 131 9.00 6.51 0.87
CA PHE A 131 10.37 6.93 0.63
C PHE A 131 10.97 7.70 1.79
N THR A 132 12.26 7.48 2.08
CA THR A 132 13.01 8.31 3.03
C THR A 132 13.28 9.69 2.43
N LEU A 133 13.48 10.70 3.28
CA LEU A 133 13.83 12.04 2.78
C LEU A 133 15.20 12.07 2.07
N PRO A 134 16.26 11.36 2.56
CA PRO A 134 17.52 11.27 1.84
C PRO A 134 17.37 10.73 0.42
N TYR A 135 16.57 9.67 0.22
CA TYR A 135 16.29 9.16 -1.13
C TYR A 135 15.61 10.23 -2.01
N LEU A 136 14.59 10.91 -1.49
CA LEU A 136 13.92 11.99 -2.25
C LEU A 136 14.84 13.20 -2.52
N ALA A 137 15.81 13.47 -1.64
CA ALA A 137 16.80 14.51 -1.83
C ALA A 137 17.75 14.17 -2.98
N GLU A 138 18.22 12.93 -3.04
CA GLU A 138 19.01 12.39 -4.15
C GLU A 138 18.25 12.50 -5.47
N GLN A 139 16.98 12.06 -5.51
CA GLN A 139 16.12 12.16 -6.69
C GLN A 139 15.84 13.61 -7.13
N ALA A 140 15.98 14.57 -6.21
CA ALA A 140 15.85 16.01 -6.49
C ALA A 140 17.19 16.69 -6.83
N GLY A 141 18.32 15.98 -6.67
CA GLY A 141 19.67 16.53 -6.73
C GLY A 141 19.91 17.64 -5.69
N LEU A 142 19.42 17.43 -4.47
CA LEU A 142 19.55 18.32 -3.33
C LEU A 142 20.35 17.66 -2.22
N SER A 143 21.08 18.46 -1.44
CA SER A 143 21.58 17.98 -0.15
C SER A 143 20.40 17.73 0.81
N VAL A 144 20.57 16.79 1.75
CA VAL A 144 19.53 16.42 2.71
C VAL A 144 19.01 17.64 3.49
N ARG A 145 19.91 18.51 3.98
CA ARG A 145 19.56 19.76 4.67
C ARG A 145 18.71 20.71 3.82
N ARG A 146 19.00 20.81 2.51
CA ARG A 146 18.20 21.62 1.57
C ARG A 146 16.82 20.99 1.34
N ALA A 147 16.76 19.67 1.18
CA ALA A 147 15.50 18.93 1.04
C ALA A 147 14.63 19.02 2.30
N GLU A 148 15.20 18.96 3.50
CA GLU A 148 14.50 19.19 4.78
C GLU A 148 13.86 20.58 4.84
N ARG A 149 14.63 21.61 4.48
CA ARG A 149 14.13 22.99 4.47
C ARG A 149 13.03 23.17 3.43
N ALA A 150 13.22 22.64 2.23
CA ALA A 150 12.21 22.68 1.17
C ALA A 150 10.94 21.93 1.57
N LEU A 151 11.07 20.76 2.19
CA LEU A 151 9.93 19.98 2.68
C LEU A 151 9.16 20.76 3.76
N ARG A 152 9.88 21.43 4.68
CA ARG A 152 9.25 22.29 5.69
C ARG A 152 8.42 23.39 5.03
N ASP A 153 8.96 24.08 4.04
CA ASP A 153 8.25 25.13 3.32
C ASP A 153 6.98 24.61 2.63
N LEU A 154 7.09 23.45 1.97
CA LEU A 154 5.97 22.80 1.30
C LEU A 154 4.87 22.36 2.27
N VAL A 155 5.25 21.89 3.46
CA VAL A 155 4.31 21.53 4.53
C VAL A 155 3.64 22.77 5.11
N THR A 156 4.40 23.81 5.42
CA THR A 156 3.87 25.10 5.90
C THR A 156 2.91 25.72 4.88
N ALA A 157 3.22 25.61 3.59
CA ALA A 157 2.37 26.09 2.50
C ALA A 157 1.13 25.21 2.22
N ARG A 158 0.96 24.10 2.95
CA ARG A 158 -0.11 23.10 2.79
C ARG A 158 -0.14 22.47 1.38
N LEU A 159 1.00 22.43 0.70
CA LEU A 159 1.16 21.77 -0.62
C LEU A 159 1.52 20.29 -0.48
N VAL A 160 2.14 19.93 0.65
CA VAL A 160 2.51 18.56 1.01
C VAL A 160 2.07 18.29 2.44
N LYS A 161 1.54 17.10 2.71
CA LYS A 161 1.34 16.57 4.06
C LYS A 161 2.43 15.55 4.34
N SER A 162 3.08 15.63 5.50
CA SER A 162 4.10 14.66 5.94
C SER A 162 3.72 14.14 7.32
N ARG A 163 3.63 12.81 7.47
CA ARG A 163 3.39 12.13 8.74
C ARG A 163 4.64 11.31 9.10
N PRO A 164 5.42 11.72 10.12
CA PRO A 164 6.53 10.91 10.59
C PRO A 164 6.01 9.57 11.14
N GLN A 165 6.85 8.54 11.06
CA GLN A 165 6.54 7.20 11.52
C GLN A 165 7.67 6.70 12.42
N CYS A 166 7.30 5.96 13.45
CA CYS A 166 8.24 5.22 14.29
C CYS A 166 7.63 3.88 14.71
N GLU A 167 8.49 2.91 14.93
CA GLU A 167 8.18 1.60 15.51
C GLU A 167 8.82 1.53 16.90
N LEU A 168 8.09 0.95 17.85
CA LEU A 168 8.64 0.61 19.16
C LEU A 168 9.27 -0.78 19.08
N GLN A 169 10.57 -0.85 19.34
CA GLN A 169 11.32 -2.09 19.47
C GLN A 169 11.53 -2.36 20.96
N VAL A 170 11.00 -3.48 21.45
CA VAL A 170 11.25 -3.91 22.82
C VAL A 170 12.37 -4.95 22.76
N GLY A 171 13.56 -4.55 23.18
CA GLY A 171 14.73 -5.43 23.31
C GLY A 171 15.04 -5.72 24.78
N GLU A 172 16.11 -6.48 25.00
CA GLU A 172 16.62 -6.81 26.35
C GLU A 172 17.03 -5.54 27.12
N ASP A 173 17.57 -4.54 26.42
CA ASP A 173 17.96 -3.22 26.97
C ASP A 173 16.76 -2.27 27.19
N GLY A 174 15.53 -2.74 26.96
CA GLY A 174 14.30 -1.96 27.11
C GLY A 174 13.73 -1.37 25.80
N PRO A 175 12.73 -0.49 25.90
CA PRO A 175 12.00 0.05 24.74
C PRO A 175 12.82 1.10 23.97
N ARG A 176 13.04 0.87 22.67
CA ARG A 176 13.70 1.80 21.73
C ARG A 176 12.78 2.18 20.58
N TYR A 177 12.73 3.46 20.23
CA TYR A 177 12.00 3.92 19.04
C TYR A 177 12.89 3.89 17.80
N ARG A 178 12.45 3.18 16.75
CA ARG A 178 13.07 3.19 15.42
C ARG A 178 12.27 4.08 14.47
N GLY A 179 12.92 5.08 13.88
CA GLY A 179 12.29 5.92 12.86
C GLY A 179 12.08 5.18 11.55
N LEU A 180 10.89 5.30 10.97
CA LEU A 180 10.56 4.79 9.64
C LEU A 180 10.46 5.93 8.62
N ALA A 181 10.36 5.58 7.35
CA ALA A 181 10.07 6.54 6.28
C ALA A 181 8.72 7.24 6.54
N ALA A 182 8.71 8.57 6.50
CA ALA A 182 7.46 9.32 6.70
C ALA A 182 6.49 9.10 5.54
N ILE A 183 5.20 8.91 5.86
CA ILE A 183 4.15 8.89 4.85
C ILE A 183 3.93 10.31 4.36
N ARG A 184 4.03 10.53 3.04
CA ARG A 184 3.83 11.85 2.44
C ARG A 184 2.71 11.83 1.41
N TYR A 185 2.00 12.94 1.33
CA TYR A 185 0.95 13.18 0.34
C TYR A 185 1.15 14.54 -0.32
N VAL A 186 0.93 14.60 -1.63
CA VAL A 186 0.71 15.87 -2.31
C VAL A 186 -0.74 16.30 -2.07
N THR A 187 -1.01 17.58 -1.84
CA THR A 187 -2.39 18.06 -1.64
C THR A 187 -3.03 18.48 -2.96
N PRO A 188 -4.37 18.40 -3.09
CA PRO A 188 -5.08 18.92 -4.28
C PRO A 188 -4.80 20.41 -4.54
N ALA A 189 -4.54 21.18 -3.48
CA ALA A 189 -4.19 22.60 -3.56
C ALA A 189 -3.01 22.85 -4.50
N LEU A 190 -2.00 21.96 -4.52
CA LEU A 190 -0.89 22.10 -5.48
C LEU A 190 -1.38 22.12 -6.92
N PHE A 191 -2.32 21.26 -7.29
CA PHE A 191 -2.85 21.18 -8.65
C PHE A 191 -3.78 22.37 -8.96
N GLU A 192 -4.60 22.78 -8.00
CA GLU A 192 -5.53 23.91 -8.13
C GLU A 192 -4.79 25.22 -8.43
N GLN A 193 -3.67 25.47 -7.74
CA GLN A 193 -2.82 26.64 -7.96
C GLN A 193 -2.25 26.72 -9.38
N PHE A 194 -2.07 25.57 -10.06
CA PHE A 194 -1.66 25.51 -11.47
C PHE A 194 -2.84 25.36 -12.44
N GLY A 195 -4.09 25.54 -12.00
CA GLY A 195 -5.28 25.40 -12.84
C GLY A 195 -5.60 23.96 -13.24
N LEU A 196 -5.06 22.97 -12.54
CA LEU A 196 -5.22 21.55 -12.84
C LEU A 196 -6.25 20.84 -11.94
N GLY A 197 -6.95 21.56 -11.06
CA GLY A 197 -7.88 20.97 -10.10
C GLY A 197 -9.02 20.16 -10.72
N LYS A 198 -9.68 20.69 -11.77
CA LYS A 198 -10.73 19.94 -12.51
C LYS A 198 -10.18 18.67 -13.13
N TRP A 199 -9.02 18.75 -13.77
CA TRP A 199 -8.35 17.60 -14.39
C TRP A 199 -7.95 16.55 -13.35
N LEU A 200 -7.41 16.98 -12.20
CA LEU A 200 -7.11 16.10 -11.08
C LEU A 200 -8.34 15.31 -10.65
N ARG A 201 -9.50 15.96 -10.46
CA ARG A 201 -10.74 15.26 -10.08
C ARG A 201 -11.12 14.19 -11.09
N HIS A 202 -11.10 14.50 -12.38
CA HIS A 202 -11.40 13.52 -13.42
C HIS A 202 -10.41 12.36 -13.44
N GLU A 203 -9.11 12.63 -13.34
CA GLU A 203 -8.09 11.57 -13.37
C GLU A 203 -8.17 10.69 -12.11
N ARG A 204 -8.51 11.26 -10.96
CA ARG A 204 -8.76 10.51 -9.72
C ARG A 204 -9.98 9.60 -9.84
N THR A 205 -11.10 10.09 -10.34
CA THR A 205 -12.29 9.25 -10.60
C THR A 205 -11.95 8.10 -11.54
N ARG A 206 -11.23 8.38 -12.64
CA ARG A 206 -10.77 7.34 -13.57
C ARG A 206 -9.82 6.34 -12.90
N ALA A 207 -8.90 6.79 -12.06
CA ALA A 207 -7.98 5.93 -11.33
C ALA A 207 -8.71 5.02 -10.33
N HIS A 208 -9.68 5.56 -9.58
CA HIS A 208 -10.53 4.79 -8.67
C HIS A 208 -11.34 3.71 -9.40
N LEU A 209 -11.98 4.06 -10.52
CA LEU A 209 -12.71 3.10 -11.34
C LEU A 209 -11.80 1.99 -11.90
N ARG A 210 -10.58 2.33 -12.33
CA ARG A 210 -9.58 1.34 -12.76
C ARG A 210 -9.20 0.40 -11.61
N ALA A 211 -9.00 0.93 -10.41
CA ALA A 211 -8.67 0.12 -9.23
C ALA A 211 -9.83 -0.79 -8.82
N GLN A 212 -11.07 -0.29 -8.85
CA GLN A 212 -12.28 -1.07 -8.57
C GLN A 212 -12.43 -2.22 -9.56
N ARG A 213 -12.34 -1.95 -10.87
CA ARG A 213 -12.40 -2.98 -11.92
C ARG A 213 -11.33 -4.07 -11.73
N ARG A 214 -10.10 -3.70 -11.34
CA ARG A 214 -9.04 -4.69 -11.04
C ARG A 214 -9.40 -5.57 -9.84
N ARG A 215 -9.95 -4.99 -8.77
CA ARG A 215 -10.41 -5.74 -7.58
C ARG A 215 -11.56 -6.68 -7.93
N ASP A 216 -12.55 -6.20 -8.68
CA ASP A 216 -13.70 -7.02 -9.08
C ASP A 216 -13.27 -8.16 -10.00
N ALA A 217 -12.33 -7.90 -10.92
CA ALA A 217 -11.75 -8.93 -11.78
C ALA A 217 -10.94 -9.97 -10.97
N ALA A 218 -10.16 -9.53 -9.98
CA ALA A 218 -9.43 -10.43 -9.08
C ALA A 218 -10.40 -11.32 -8.27
N ARG A 219 -11.43 -10.73 -7.66
CA ARG A 219 -12.49 -11.47 -6.95
C ARG A 219 -13.22 -12.46 -7.84
N LYS A 220 -13.49 -12.09 -9.10
CA LYS A 220 -14.11 -13.00 -10.08
C LYS A 220 -13.18 -14.17 -10.42
N ARG A 221 -11.87 -13.95 -10.52
CA ARG A 221 -10.88 -15.01 -10.74
C ARG A 221 -10.79 -15.94 -9.54
N GLU A 222 -10.70 -15.40 -8.32
CA GLU A 222 -10.70 -16.18 -7.08
C GLU A 222 -11.96 -17.04 -6.95
N ARG A 223 -13.14 -16.47 -7.23
CA ARG A 223 -14.41 -17.22 -7.24
C ARG A 223 -14.42 -18.35 -8.27
N LYS A 224 -13.90 -18.13 -9.47
CA LYS A 224 -13.81 -19.17 -10.51
C LYS A 224 -12.83 -20.29 -10.12
N ILE A 225 -11.70 -19.94 -9.53
CA ILE A 225 -10.72 -20.91 -9.02
C ILE A 225 -11.35 -21.74 -7.89
N GLY A 226 -12.02 -21.09 -6.93
CA GLY A 226 -12.72 -21.76 -5.84
C GLY A 226 -13.87 -22.65 -6.32
N ALA A 227 -14.67 -22.18 -7.30
CA ALA A 227 -15.74 -22.98 -7.89
C ALA A 227 -15.21 -24.20 -8.68
N GLY A 228 -14.11 -24.04 -9.41
CA GLY A 228 -13.45 -25.14 -10.13
C GLY A 228 -12.83 -26.17 -9.19
N ALA A 229 -12.21 -25.74 -8.08
CA ALA A 229 -11.71 -26.63 -7.04
C ALA A 229 -12.84 -27.39 -6.33
N GLY A 230 -13.97 -26.71 -6.06
CA GLY A 230 -15.18 -27.33 -5.53
C GLY A 230 -15.73 -28.41 -6.47
N GLN A 231 -15.88 -28.09 -7.76
CA GLN A 231 -16.32 -29.06 -8.78
C GLN A 231 -15.37 -30.25 -8.91
N LEU A 232 -14.06 -30.04 -8.86
CA LEU A 232 -13.08 -31.13 -8.91
C LEU A 232 -13.21 -32.04 -7.69
N LEU A 233 -13.36 -31.47 -6.49
CA LEU A 233 -13.57 -32.23 -5.26
C LEU A 233 -14.84 -33.10 -5.38
N THR A 234 -15.95 -32.52 -5.85
CA THR A 234 -17.21 -33.25 -6.06
C THR A 234 -17.05 -34.40 -7.06
N GLN A 235 -16.36 -34.16 -8.17
CA GLN A 235 -16.09 -35.22 -9.16
C GLN A 235 -15.23 -36.35 -8.61
N LEU A 236 -14.25 -36.05 -7.74
CA LEU A 236 -13.43 -37.06 -7.09
C LEU A 236 -14.22 -37.85 -6.05
N THR A 237 -15.07 -37.20 -5.25
CA THR A 237 -15.95 -37.89 -4.29
C THR A 237 -16.94 -38.80 -4.99
N ASP A 238 -17.54 -38.35 -6.10
CA ASP A 238 -18.49 -39.15 -6.88
C ASP A 238 -17.82 -40.39 -7.50
N LYS A 239 -16.60 -40.23 -8.04
CA LYS A 239 -15.81 -41.36 -8.58
C LYS A 239 -15.43 -42.36 -7.50
N LEU A 240 -15.08 -41.89 -6.30
CA LEU A 240 -14.73 -42.75 -5.18
C LEU A 240 -15.95 -43.53 -4.68
N ALA A 241 -17.10 -42.86 -4.54
CA ALA A 241 -18.37 -43.50 -4.17
C ALA A 241 -18.79 -44.56 -5.21
N ALA A 242 -18.66 -44.26 -6.51
CA ALA A 242 -18.94 -45.21 -7.58
C ALA A 242 -18.01 -46.42 -7.57
N ALA A 243 -16.72 -46.23 -7.25
CA ALA A 243 -15.75 -47.32 -7.12
C ALA A 243 -16.08 -48.23 -5.93
N GLN A 244 -16.46 -47.65 -4.78
CA GLN A 244 -16.88 -48.40 -3.60
C GLN A 244 -18.16 -49.20 -3.86
N ALA A 245 -19.16 -48.61 -4.53
CA ALA A 245 -20.39 -49.31 -4.91
C ALA A 245 -20.11 -50.50 -5.84
N LYS A 246 -19.21 -50.35 -6.82
CA LYS A 246 -18.79 -51.45 -7.70
C LYS A 246 -18.05 -52.57 -6.96
N ALA A 247 -17.19 -52.22 -5.99
CA ALA A 247 -16.50 -53.20 -5.15
C ALA A 247 -17.49 -53.99 -4.28
N ALA A 248 -18.47 -53.32 -3.67
CA ALA A 248 -19.51 -53.96 -2.87
C ALA A 248 -20.37 -54.91 -3.71
N ALA A 249 -20.78 -54.50 -4.92
CA ALA A 249 -21.54 -55.35 -5.84
C ALA A 249 -20.75 -56.61 -6.27
N ARG A 250 -19.44 -56.47 -6.54
CA ARG A 250 -18.57 -57.62 -6.84
C ARG A 250 -18.42 -58.58 -5.65
N GLY A 251 -18.35 -58.03 -4.43
CA GLY A 251 -18.34 -58.84 -3.20
C GLY A 251 -19.64 -59.64 -3.03
N GLN A 252 -20.80 -59.02 -3.28
CA GLN A 252 -22.09 -59.71 -3.20
C GLN A 252 -22.26 -60.80 -4.25
N LEU A 253 -21.85 -60.56 -5.50
CA LEU A 253 -21.84 -61.58 -6.55
C LEU A 253 -20.95 -62.77 -6.16
N SER A 254 -19.75 -62.50 -5.66
CA SER A 254 -18.83 -63.53 -5.15
C SER A 254 -19.42 -64.35 -4.00
N GLU A 255 -20.20 -63.72 -3.10
CA GLU A 255 -20.87 -64.42 -2.01
C GLU A 255 -22.05 -65.28 -2.50
N ILE A 256 -22.81 -64.80 -3.48
CA ILE A 256 -23.88 -65.57 -4.12
C ILE A 256 -23.31 -66.80 -4.84
N ASP A 257 -22.22 -66.64 -5.57
CA ASP A 257 -21.54 -67.74 -6.27
C ASP A 257 -21.02 -68.79 -5.29
N ARG A 258 -20.38 -68.36 -4.18
CA ARG A 258 -19.93 -69.26 -3.11
C ARG A 258 -21.07 -70.03 -2.46
N ARG A 259 -22.22 -69.38 -2.24
CA ARG A 259 -23.42 -70.04 -1.71
C ARG A 259 -23.95 -71.09 -2.69
N ALA A 260 -24.01 -70.77 -3.98
CA ALA A 260 -24.45 -71.71 -5.02
C ALA A 260 -23.49 -72.91 -5.20
N GLU A 261 -22.18 -72.71 -5.05
CA GLU A 261 -21.19 -73.79 -5.05
C GLU A 261 -21.32 -74.70 -3.83
N LEU A 262 -21.52 -74.13 -2.63
CA LEU A 262 -21.78 -74.89 -1.41
C LEU A 262 -23.02 -75.78 -1.56
N GLU A 263 -24.12 -75.25 -2.11
CA GLU A 263 -25.35 -76.01 -2.34
C GLU A 263 -25.13 -77.18 -3.31
N ARG A 264 -24.34 -76.98 -4.38
CA ARG A 264 -23.95 -78.06 -5.31
C ARG A 264 -23.12 -79.13 -4.61
N ALA A 265 -22.13 -78.75 -3.81
CA ALA A 265 -21.30 -79.69 -3.06
C ALA A 265 -22.14 -80.52 -2.07
N VAL A 266 -23.09 -79.88 -1.38
CA VAL A 266 -24.04 -80.55 -0.48
C VAL A 266 -24.91 -81.57 -1.24
N MET A 267 -25.39 -81.24 -2.44
CA MET A 267 -26.18 -82.17 -3.27
C MET A 267 -25.36 -83.39 -3.69
N ILE A 268 -24.14 -83.20 -4.19
CA ILE A 268 -23.25 -84.29 -4.60
C ILE A 268 -22.97 -85.20 -3.39
N ARG A 269 -22.59 -84.61 -2.25
CA ARG A 269 -22.25 -85.36 -1.05
C ARG A 269 -23.44 -86.12 -0.46
N ALA A 270 -24.63 -85.54 -0.49
CA ALA A 270 -25.84 -86.24 -0.09
C ALA A 270 -26.13 -87.48 -0.98
N GLY A 271 -25.83 -87.38 -2.28
CA GLY A 271 -25.90 -88.50 -3.21
C GLY A 271 -24.92 -89.62 -2.89
N GLU A 272 -23.66 -89.28 -2.61
CA GLU A 272 -22.63 -90.24 -2.18
C GLU A 272 -23.01 -90.95 -0.88
N LEU A 273 -23.53 -90.20 0.11
CA LEU A 273 -23.97 -90.76 1.39
C LEU A 273 -25.14 -91.72 1.23
N LYS A 274 -26.08 -91.42 0.32
CA LYS A 274 -27.21 -92.30 -0.01
C LYS A 274 -26.78 -93.55 -0.75
N ALA A 275 -25.78 -93.45 -1.63
CA ALA A 275 -25.19 -94.60 -2.32
C ALA A 275 -24.44 -95.53 -1.34
N ALA A 276 -23.66 -94.96 -0.41
CA ALA A 276 -22.95 -95.71 0.62
C ALA A 276 -23.88 -96.31 1.69
N ASN A 277 -25.04 -95.67 1.94
CA ASN A 277 -26.01 -96.10 2.95
C ASN A 277 -27.43 -96.15 2.37
N PRO A 278 -27.80 -97.25 1.67
CA PRO A 278 -29.06 -97.32 0.91
C PRO A 278 -30.33 -97.16 1.76
N TYR A 279 -30.27 -97.51 3.05
CA TYR A 279 -31.40 -97.47 3.99
C TYR A 279 -31.61 -96.08 4.64
N TRP A 280 -30.76 -95.08 4.38
CA TRP A 280 -30.93 -93.74 4.95
C TRP A 280 -32.02 -92.93 4.23
N ASP A 281 -32.80 -92.16 4.99
CA ASP A 281 -33.77 -91.20 4.45
C ASP A 281 -33.06 -89.99 3.82
N ARG A 282 -33.75 -89.35 2.87
CA ARG A 282 -33.22 -88.18 2.14
C ARG A 282 -32.78 -87.07 3.10
N ASP A 283 -33.62 -86.74 4.06
CA ASP A 283 -33.40 -85.61 4.96
C ASP A 283 -32.20 -85.82 5.87
N ARG A 284 -31.99 -87.06 6.34
CA ARG A 284 -30.77 -87.42 7.07
C ARG A 284 -29.50 -87.30 6.23
N CYS A 285 -29.52 -87.69 4.96
CA CYS A 285 -28.38 -87.56 4.06
C CYS A 285 -27.99 -86.09 3.84
N PHE A 286 -28.97 -85.22 3.56
CA PHE A 286 -28.73 -83.78 3.38
C PHE A 286 -28.27 -83.08 4.67
N ARG A 287 -28.80 -83.48 5.83
CA ARG A 287 -28.38 -82.94 7.14
C ARG A 287 -26.91 -83.26 7.43
N ILE A 288 -26.51 -84.51 7.22
CA ILE A 288 -25.12 -84.94 7.44
C ILE A 288 -24.19 -84.28 6.42
N ALA A 289 -24.58 -84.21 5.15
CA ALA A 289 -23.80 -83.54 4.10
C ALA A 289 -23.54 -82.06 4.43
N ARG A 290 -24.55 -81.33 4.91
CA ARG A 290 -24.39 -79.93 5.37
C ARG A 290 -23.45 -79.83 6.57
N ASN A 291 -23.56 -80.72 7.55
CA ASN A 291 -22.67 -80.73 8.72
C ASN A 291 -21.21 -81.04 8.34
N GLN A 292 -20.98 -81.85 7.31
CA GLN A 292 -19.62 -82.19 6.83
C GLN A 292 -18.98 -81.07 6.00
N LEU A 293 -19.79 -80.27 5.30
CA LEU A 293 -19.32 -79.23 4.37
C LEU A 293 -19.45 -77.80 4.91
N ALA A 294 -20.05 -77.63 6.09
CA ALA A 294 -20.06 -76.34 6.76
C ALA A 294 -18.62 -75.93 7.13
N PRO A 295 -18.21 -74.68 6.87
CA PRO A 295 -16.91 -74.19 7.33
C PRO A 295 -16.87 -74.23 8.87
N PRO A 296 -15.70 -74.49 9.48
CA PRO A 296 -15.55 -74.42 10.93
C PRO A 296 -15.87 -73.00 11.43
N ALA A 297 -16.56 -72.91 12.57
CA ALA A 297 -16.94 -71.65 13.21
C ALA A 297 -15.73 -70.85 13.71
#